data_AF-A0A347T0Z4-F1
#
_entry.id   AF-A0A347T0Z4-F1
#
_cell.length_a   1.000
_cell.length_b   1.000
_cell.length_c   1.000
_cell.angle_alpha   90.00
_cell.angle_beta   90.00
_cell.angle_gamma   90.00
#
_symmetry.space_group_name_H-M   'P 1'
#
loop_
_entity.id
_entity.type
_entity.pdbx_description
1 polymer ?
#
loop_
_entity_poly.entity_id
_entity_poly.type
_entity_poly.pdbx_seq_one_letter_code
_entity_poly.pdbx_strand_id
1 'polypeptide(L)'
;MTFDTYERVDLTGPWAGFGFQGHRFFTPENYDIEPCGMRYWALTCAIAREWSLMMSEERNTRSATPRTPTATRSPGSRLSQGAEVIYLRDVLEGWQGFV
;
A
#
# COMPACT_ATOMS: atom_id res chain seq x y z
N MET A 1 20.23 -33.17 6.23
CA MET A 1 18.94 -32.94 5.56
C MET A 1 19.21 -31.99 4.42
N THR A 2 19.12 -32.45 3.17
CA THR A 2 19.26 -31.62 1.97
C THR A 2 17.88 -31.13 1.60
N PHE A 3 17.61 -29.84 1.82
CA PHE A 3 16.38 -29.22 1.36
C PHE A 3 16.50 -28.97 -0.14
N ASP A 4 15.72 -29.68 -0.95
CA ASP A 4 15.58 -29.34 -2.36
C ASP A 4 14.74 -28.07 -2.44
N THR A 5 15.39 -26.96 -2.78
CA THR A 5 14.70 -25.68 -2.90
C THR A 5 13.68 -25.69 -4.03
N TYR A 6 13.77 -26.60 -5.01
CA TYR A 6 12.81 -26.71 -6.11
C TYR A 6 11.60 -27.58 -5.78
N GLU A 7 11.56 -28.23 -4.62
CA GLU A 7 10.35 -28.85 -4.10
C GLU A 7 9.36 -27.76 -3.68
N ARG A 8 8.10 -27.91 -4.10
CA ARG A 8 7.06 -26.94 -3.80
C ARG A 8 6.69 -27.03 -2.32
N VAL A 9 6.83 -25.92 -1.60
CA VAL A 9 6.38 -25.80 -0.22
C VAL A 9 5.07 -25.04 -0.19
N ASP A 10 3.95 -25.75 0.02
CA ASP A 10 2.64 -25.13 0.24
C ASP A 10 2.50 -24.69 1.70
N LEU A 11 2.07 -23.44 1.89
CA LEU A 11 1.75 -22.90 3.20
C LEU A 11 0.35 -23.34 3.64
N THR A 12 0.10 -23.37 4.95
CA THR A 12 -1.17 -23.84 5.54
C THR A 12 -1.91 -22.71 6.28
N GLY A 13 -3.17 -22.94 6.65
CA GLY A 13 -3.99 -21.96 7.36
C GLY A 13 -4.41 -20.78 6.46
N PRO A 14 -4.41 -19.52 6.96
CA PRO A 14 -4.72 -18.34 6.15
C PRO A 14 -3.81 -18.13 4.93
N TRP A 15 -2.68 -18.86 4.89
CA TRP A 15 -1.72 -18.85 3.78
C TRP A 15 -1.92 -20.01 2.80
N ALA A 16 -3.02 -20.77 2.90
CA ALA A 16 -3.32 -21.85 1.96
C ALA A 16 -3.30 -21.36 0.50
N GLY A 17 -2.61 -22.10 -0.36
CA GLY A 17 -2.43 -21.77 -1.77
C GLY A 17 -1.27 -20.82 -2.08
N PHE A 18 -0.64 -20.23 -1.06
CA PHE A 18 0.63 -19.53 -1.19
C PHE A 18 1.81 -20.46 -0.90
N GLY A 19 3.00 -20.08 -1.37
CA GLY A 19 4.22 -20.78 -0.97
C GLY A 19 5.42 -20.48 -1.84
N PHE A 20 6.45 -21.32 -1.71
CA PHE A 20 7.75 -21.10 -2.31
C PHE A 20 8.21 -22.27 -3.16
N GLN A 21 8.85 -21.96 -4.27
CA GLN A 21 9.57 -22.92 -5.11
C GLN A 21 10.80 -22.24 -5.72
N GLY A 22 11.97 -22.83 -5.54
CA GLY A 22 13.26 -22.24 -5.87
C GLY A 22 13.46 -20.92 -5.13
N HIS A 23 13.47 -19.82 -5.90
CA HIS A 23 13.61 -18.45 -5.38
C HIS A 23 12.32 -17.65 -5.52
N ARG A 24 11.22 -18.32 -5.87
CA ARG A 24 9.99 -17.68 -6.30
C ARG A 24 8.88 -17.92 -5.30
N PHE A 25 8.04 -16.90 -5.14
CA PHE A 25 6.83 -16.99 -4.34
C PHE A 25 5.62 -17.15 -5.25
N PHE A 26 4.77 -18.13 -4.98
CA PHE A 26 3.53 -18.34 -5.69
C PHE A 26 2.33 -17.91 -4.86
N THR A 27 1.29 -17.41 -5.55
CA THR A 27 0.00 -17.09 -4.95
C THR A 27 -1.08 -18.09 -5.38
N PRO A 28 -2.21 -18.18 -4.67
CA PRO A 28 -3.34 -19.04 -5.04
C PRO A 28 -3.89 -18.74 -6.44
N GLU A 29 -3.74 -17.50 -6.91
CA GLU A 29 -4.15 -17.03 -8.24
C GLU A 29 -3.16 -17.42 -9.34
N ASN A 30 -2.14 -18.22 -9.04
CA ASN A 30 -1.05 -18.64 -9.93
C ASN A 30 -0.16 -17.49 -10.40
N TYR A 31 0.01 -16.44 -9.59
CA TYR A 31 1.10 -15.48 -9.81
C TYR A 31 2.41 -16.06 -9.30
N ASP A 32 3.46 -15.86 -10.09
CA ASP A 32 4.83 -16.19 -9.74
C ASP A 32 5.62 -14.90 -9.54
N ILE A 33 6.14 -14.69 -8.34
CA ILE A 33 6.78 -13.46 -7.91
C ILE A 33 8.25 -13.74 -7.65
N GLU A 34 9.11 -13.09 -8.44
CA GLU A 34 10.56 -13.14 -8.27
C GLU A 34 11.04 -12.36 -7.04
N PRO A 35 12.23 -12.68 -6.49
CA PRO A 35 12.78 -11.98 -5.31
C PRO A 35 12.81 -10.45 -5.47
N CYS A 36 13.14 -9.97 -6.67
CA CYS A 36 13.19 -8.55 -6.99
C CYS A 36 11.81 -7.87 -6.95
N GLY A 37 10.71 -8.62 -7.13
CA GLY A 37 9.35 -8.12 -6.96
C GLY A 37 8.95 -8.05 -5.49
N MET A 38 9.35 -9.05 -4.71
CA MET A 38 9.02 -9.14 -3.28
C MET A 38 9.56 -7.97 -2.45
N ARG A 39 10.69 -7.36 -2.86
CA ARG A 39 11.30 -6.21 -2.16
C ARG A 39 10.34 -5.02 -1.97
N TYR A 40 9.31 -4.93 -2.81
CA TYR A 40 8.35 -3.82 -2.78
C TYR A 40 7.13 -4.11 -1.92
N TRP A 41 6.93 -5.33 -1.41
CA TRP A 41 5.73 -5.66 -0.64
C TRP A 41 5.59 -4.84 0.63
N ALA A 42 6.67 -4.66 1.39
CA ALA A 42 6.62 -3.84 2.60
C ALA A 42 6.17 -2.42 2.28
N LEU A 43 6.66 -1.85 1.17
CA LEU A 43 6.27 -0.53 0.69
C LEU A 43 4.80 -0.52 0.24
N THR A 44 4.36 -1.48 -0.57
CA THR A 44 2.96 -1.58 -1.03
C THR A 44 2.00 -1.72 0.14
N CYS A 45 2.31 -2.57 1.12
CA CYS A 45 1.53 -2.74 2.34
C CYS A 45 1.50 -1.45 3.18
N ALA A 46 2.63 -0.74 3.30
CA ALA A 46 2.69 0.53 4.00
C ALA A 46 1.81 1.59 3.33
N ILE A 47 1.93 1.77 2.01
CA ILE A 47 1.09 2.72 1.26
C ILE A 47 -0.39 2.37 1.38
N ALA A 48 -0.75 1.09 1.22
CA ALA A 48 -2.13 0.64 1.37
C ALA A 48 -2.69 0.91 2.78
N ARG A 49 -1.84 0.75 3.82
CA ARG A 49 -2.20 1.06 5.20
C ARG A 49 -2.43 2.55 5.41
N GLU A 50 -1.49 3.40 4.99
CA GLU A 50 -1.63 4.87 5.14
C GLU A 50 -2.86 5.39 4.41
N TRP A 51 -3.12 4.89 3.20
CA TRP A 51 -4.34 5.21 2.47
C TRP A 51 -5.61 4.78 3.22
N SER A 52 -5.60 3.59 3.81
CA SER A 52 -6.74 3.08 4.60
C SER A 52 -6.98 3.93 5.85
N LEU A 53 -5.92 4.38 6.52
CA LEU A 53 -6.00 5.28 7.67
C LEU A 53 -6.60 6.63 7.27
N MET A 54 -6.07 7.27 6.22
CA MET A 54 -6.58 8.53 5.68
C MET A 54 -8.08 8.43 5.31
N MET A 55 -8.50 7.32 4.67
CA MET A 55 -9.91 7.10 4.34
C MET A 55 -10.78 6.85 5.57
N SER A 56 -10.23 6.25 6.62
CA SER A 56 -10.94 6.04 7.88
C SER A 56 -11.13 7.35 8.64
N GLU A 57 -10.13 8.23 8.66
CA GLU A 57 -10.18 9.56 9.26
C GLU A 57 -11.25 10.40 8.55
N GLU A 58 -11.24 10.44 7.21
CA GLU A 58 -12.25 11.12 6.41
C GLU A 58 -13.67 10.58 6.66
N ARG A 59 -13.83 9.27 6.84
CA ARG A 59 -15.14 8.68 7.20
C ARG A 59 -15.58 9.09 8.60
N ASN A 60 -14.66 9.18 9.54
CA ASN A 60 -14.94 9.57 10.92
C ASN A 60 -15.29 11.07 11.03
N THR A 61 -14.55 11.96 10.37
CA THR A 61 -14.85 13.40 10.32
C THR A 61 -16.24 13.66 9.72
N ARG A 62 -16.60 12.93 8.64
CA ARG A 62 -17.96 12.97 8.07
C ARG A 62 -19.02 12.50 9.07
N SER A 63 -18.75 11.42 9.79
CA SER A 63 -19.68 10.85 10.77
C SER A 63 -19.88 11.76 11.98
N ALA A 64 -18.85 12.51 12.39
CA ALA A 64 -18.92 13.49 13.47
C ALA A 64 -19.73 14.75 13.12
N THR A 65 -20.07 14.97 11.85
CA THR A 65 -20.86 16.12 11.37
C THR A 65 -22.12 15.65 10.61
N PRO A 66 -23.14 15.11 11.28
CA PRO A 66 -24.16 14.26 10.65
C PRO A 66 -25.21 14.97 9.76
N ARG A 67 -25.14 16.30 9.58
CA ARG A 67 -26.31 17.10 9.13
C ARG A 67 -26.13 17.91 7.85
N THR A 68 -25.07 17.68 7.08
CA THR A 68 -24.94 18.34 5.78
C THR A 68 -25.01 17.31 4.67
N PRO A 69 -26.14 17.22 3.93
CA PRO A 69 -26.19 16.46 2.69
C PRO A 69 -25.08 16.98 1.78
N THR A 70 -24.31 16.05 1.20
CA THR A 70 -23.31 16.36 0.18
C THR A 70 -24.00 16.95 -1.05
N ALA A 71 -24.24 18.26 -1.03
CA ALA A 71 -24.38 19.01 -2.27
C ALA A 71 -23.05 18.84 -3.01
N THR A 72 -23.11 18.41 -4.26
CA THR A 72 -22.00 18.46 -5.21
C THR A 72 -21.41 19.88 -5.14
N ARG A 73 -20.30 20.05 -4.41
CA ARG A 73 -19.68 21.33 -4.04
C ARG A 73 -20.63 22.34 -3.36
N SER A 74 -20.50 22.50 -2.06
CA SER A 74 -20.90 23.76 -1.40
C SER A 74 -19.94 24.88 -1.84
N PRO A 75 -20.42 25.99 -2.43
CA PRO A 75 -19.57 27.15 -2.71
C PRO A 75 -18.98 27.66 -1.39
N GLY A 76 -17.67 27.60 -1.25
CA GLY A 76 -16.98 28.04 -0.03
C GLY A 76 -16.75 26.96 1.04
N SER A 77 -16.98 25.67 0.77
CA SER A 77 -16.35 24.63 1.61
C SER A 77 -14.86 24.87 1.53
N ARG A 78 -14.26 25.25 2.66
CA ARG A 78 -12.83 25.59 2.76
C ARG A 78 -12.06 24.56 1.96
N LEU A 79 -11.39 25.02 0.91
CA LEU A 79 -10.31 24.26 0.30
C LEU A 79 -9.49 23.78 1.50
N SER A 80 -9.42 22.47 1.73
CA SER A 80 -8.34 21.95 2.56
C SER A 80 -7.11 22.61 2.00
N GLN A 81 -6.42 23.43 2.82
CA GLN A 81 -5.30 24.26 2.39
C GLN A 81 -4.47 23.39 1.46
N GLY A 82 -4.47 23.74 0.16
CA GLY A 82 -4.34 22.77 -0.93
C GLY A 82 -3.26 21.76 -0.58
N ALA A 83 -3.61 20.48 -0.50
CA ALA A 83 -2.60 19.44 -0.31
C ALA A 83 -1.58 19.65 -1.42
N GLU A 84 -0.39 20.11 -1.04
CA GLU A 84 0.65 20.46 -1.99
C GLU A 84 1.05 19.15 -2.67
N VAL A 85 0.68 19.01 -3.94
CA VAL A 85 1.09 17.87 -4.74
C VAL A 85 2.56 18.08 -5.07
N ILE A 86 3.41 17.50 -4.22
CA ILE A 86 4.85 17.48 -4.42
C ILE A 86 5.22 16.33 -5.37
N TYR A 87 6.01 16.63 -6.39
CA TYR A 87 6.65 15.58 -7.18
C TYR A 87 7.83 15.05 -6.37
N LEU A 88 7.86 13.72 -6.17
CA LEU A 88 8.95 13.08 -5.43
C LEU A 88 10.32 13.36 -6.07
N ARG A 89 10.36 13.53 -7.41
CA ARG A 89 11.55 13.98 -8.14
C ARG A 89 12.09 15.30 -7.59
N ASP A 90 11.24 16.32 -7.52
CA ASP A 90 11.64 17.69 -7.16
C ASP A 90 12.17 17.75 -5.71
N VAL A 91 11.58 16.93 -4.82
CA VAL A 91 12.02 16.78 -3.43
C VAL A 91 13.40 16.10 -3.35
N LEU A 92 13.64 15.08 -4.19
CA LEU A 92 14.91 14.36 -4.24
C LEU A 92 16.02 15.18 -4.92
N GLU A 93 15.69 15.97 -5.95
CA GLU A 93 16.62 16.87 -6.63
C GLU A 93 17.02 18.06 -5.74
N GLY A 94 16.12 18.54 -4.89
CA GLY A 94 16.40 19.57 -3.89
C GLY A 94 17.10 19.06 -2.62
N TRP A 95 17.23 17.75 -2.44
CA TRP A 95 17.87 17.13 -1.28
C TRP A 95 19.40 17.14 -1.45
N GLN A 96 20.03 18.31 -1.22
CA GLN A 96 21.47 18.37 -0.95
C GLN A 96 21.71 17.85 0.47
N GLY A 97 21.93 16.54 0.58
CA GLY A 97 22.41 15.92 1.80
C GLY A 97 23.70 16.61 2.28
N PHE A 98 23.72 16.98 3.55
CA PHE A 98 24.93 17.38 4.27
C PHE A 98 25.89 16.17 4.25
N VAL A 99 26.91 16.23 3.41
CA VAL A 99 28.19 15.53 3.57
C VAL A 99 29.27 16.58 3.52
#